data_AF-A0A8I2B9K2-F1
#
_entry.id   AF-A0A8I2B9K2-F1
#
_cell.length_a   1.000
_cell.length_b   1.000
_cell.length_c   1.000
_cell.angle_alpha   90.00
_cell.angle_beta   90.00
_cell.angle_gamma   90.00
#
_symmetry.space_group_name_H-M   'P 1'
#
loop_
_entity.id
_entity.type
_entity.pdbx_description
1 polymer ?
#
loop_
_entity_poly.entity_id
_entity_poly.type
_entity_poly.pdbx_seq_one_letter_code
_entity_poly.pdbx_strand_id
1 'polypeptide(L)'
;MVLSDDERSAFLLVLEERLEDFDSQGGNHISVYLVTHFELSDQSYKDVLSFNDDLLDMKHNCSYSMDILSVKEEFDFDFPFDMLAIKRYVQELINMLAINLTLPEMKERDFDKLSQD
;
A
#
# COMPACT_ATOMS: atom_id res chain seq x y z
N MET A 1 -12.78 -5.68 -27.84
CA MET A 1 -13.58 -5.83 -26.62
C MET A 1 -12.83 -5.05 -25.56
N VAL A 2 -13.26 -3.81 -25.31
CA VAL A 2 -12.61 -2.93 -24.34
C VAL A 2 -13.05 -3.43 -22.98
N LEU A 3 -12.14 -4.06 -22.25
CA LEU A 3 -12.39 -4.48 -20.88
C LEU A 3 -12.66 -3.20 -20.09
N SER A 4 -13.90 -3.09 -19.60
CA SER A 4 -14.30 -2.15 -18.57
C SER A 4 -13.21 -2.10 -17.51
N ASP A 5 -12.87 -0.89 -17.03
CA ASP A 5 -12.19 -0.78 -15.74
C ASP A 5 -13.04 -1.55 -14.73
N ASP A 6 -12.51 -2.68 -14.30
CA ASP A 6 -13.18 -3.65 -13.44
C ASP A 6 -13.48 -2.98 -12.09
N GLU A 7 -14.52 -3.42 -11.37
CA GLU A 7 -14.84 -2.95 -10.00
C GLU A 7 -13.74 -3.32 -8.97
N ARG A 8 -12.62 -3.87 -9.43
CA ARG A 8 -11.52 -4.38 -8.64
C ARG A 8 -10.64 -3.26 -8.10
N SER A 9 -10.27 -3.38 -6.84
CA SER A 9 -9.46 -2.40 -6.13
C SER A 9 -7.96 -2.74 -6.15
N ALA A 10 -7.14 -1.71 -6.39
CA ALA A 10 -5.69 -1.72 -6.20
C ALA A 10 -5.30 -0.64 -5.20
N PHE A 11 -4.22 -0.86 -4.46
CA PHE A 11 -3.83 0.00 -3.34
C PHE A 11 -2.39 0.49 -3.51
N LEU A 12 -2.11 1.70 -3.06
CA LEU A 12 -0.77 2.27 -3.01
C LEU A 12 -0.27 2.32 -1.58
N LEU A 13 0.87 1.70 -1.33
CA LEU A 13 1.62 1.82 -0.08
C LEU A 13 2.85 2.70 -0.34
N VAL A 14 2.93 3.84 0.35
CA VAL A 14 4.03 4.80 0.20
C VAL A 14 4.90 4.74 1.45
N LEU A 15 6.17 4.36 1.28
CA LEU A 15 7.15 4.28 2.35
C LEU A 15 8.25 5.31 2.12
N GLU A 16 8.42 6.22 3.08
CA GLU A 16 9.58 7.11 3.09
C GLU A 16 10.74 6.43 3.83
N GLU A 17 11.79 6.11 3.11
CA GLU A 17 13.01 5.55 3.69
C GLU A 17 13.85 6.69 4.26
N ARG A 18 13.77 6.87 5.58
CA ARG A 18 14.67 7.78 6.28
C ARG A 18 16.03 7.11 6.40
N LEU A 19 16.97 7.49 5.53
CA LEU A 19 18.38 7.15 5.70
C LEU A 19 18.88 7.81 6.98
N GLU A 20 19.38 7.03 7.93
CA GLU A 20 19.85 7.52 9.24
C GLU A 20 21.15 8.35 9.19
N ASP A 21 21.69 8.63 8.01
CA ASP A 21 22.87 9.47 7.85
C ASP A 21 22.49 10.94 7.67
N PHE A 22 22.46 11.65 8.80
CA PHE A 22 22.18 13.08 8.96
C PHE A 22 23.13 14.05 8.21
N ASP A 23 24.05 13.56 7.36
CA ASP A 23 25.09 14.37 6.70
C ASP A 23 25.21 14.18 5.17
N SER A 24 24.40 13.32 4.55
CA SER A 24 24.45 13.19 3.08
C SER A 24 23.52 14.22 2.42
N GLN A 25 24.04 15.01 1.47
CA GLN A 25 23.25 15.88 0.56
C GLN A 25 22.30 15.08 -0.37
N GLY A 26 22.08 13.80 -0.12
CA GLY A 26 21.20 12.93 -0.87
C GLY A 26 19.74 13.17 -0.47
N GLY A 27 18.89 13.40 -1.47
CA GLY A 27 17.46 13.54 -1.28
C GLY A 27 16.79 12.29 -0.68
N ASN A 28 15.60 12.46 -0.11
CA ASN A 28 14.85 11.34 0.44
C ASN A 28 14.45 10.36 -0.67
N HIS A 29 14.62 9.06 -0.45
CA HIS A 29 14.07 8.04 -1.33
C HIS A 29 12.71 7.56 -0.82
N ILE A 30 11.74 7.47 -1.71
CA ILE A 30 10.41 6.96 -1.42
C ILE A 30 10.20 5.67 -2.19
N SER A 31 9.85 4.61 -1.47
CA SER A 31 9.50 3.32 -2.05
C SER A 31 7.97 3.25 -2.14
N VAL A 32 7.44 3.18 -3.35
CA VAL A 32 6.00 3.03 -3.62
C VAL A 32 5.72 1.59 -3.99
N TYR A 33 4.71 0.99 -3.38
CA TYR A 33 4.27 -0.35 -3.72
C TYR A 33 2.83 -0.32 -4.23
N LEU A 34 2.64 -0.75 -5.48
CA LEU A 34 1.33 -1.01 -6.06
C LEU A 34 0.89 -2.41 -5.67
N VAL A 35 -0.04 -2.50 -4.73
CA VAL A 35 -0.60 -3.75 -4.25
C VAL A 35 -1.83 -4.11 -5.07
N THR A 36 -1.80 -5.25 -5.73
CA THR A 36 -2.88 -5.71 -6.61
C THR A 36 -2.96 -7.23 -6.65
N HIS A 37 -4.17 -7.76 -6.87
CA HIS A 37 -4.39 -9.20 -7.11
C HIS A 37 -4.56 -9.53 -8.60
N PHE A 38 -4.46 -8.53 -9.47
CA PHE A 38 -4.66 -8.63 -10.91
C PHE A 38 -3.65 -7.77 -11.68
N GLU A 39 -3.49 -8.06 -12.97
CA GLU A 39 -2.67 -7.23 -13.86
C GLU A 39 -3.44 -5.98 -14.29
N LEU A 40 -2.89 -4.80 -14.00
CA LEU A 40 -3.45 -3.54 -14.47
C LEU A 40 -3.25 -3.40 -15.99
N SER A 41 -4.17 -2.67 -16.63
CA SER A 41 -3.96 -2.26 -18.01
C SER A 41 -2.82 -1.23 -18.12
N ASP A 42 -2.17 -1.15 -19.29
CA ASP A 42 -1.14 -0.13 -19.55
C ASP A 42 -1.64 1.29 -19.30
N GLN A 43 -2.93 1.55 -19.54
CA GLN A 43 -3.51 2.87 -19.30
C GLN A 43 -3.66 3.15 -17.80
N SER A 44 -4.26 2.22 -17.06
CA SER A 44 -4.42 2.34 -15.61
C SER A 44 -3.06 2.44 -14.90
N TYR A 45 -2.05 1.72 -15.39
CA TYR A 45 -0.68 1.80 -14.87
C TYR A 45 -0.05 3.19 -15.10
N LYS A 46 -0.27 3.80 -16.28
CA LYS A 46 0.17 5.18 -16.55
C LYS A 46 -0.53 6.19 -15.67
N ASP A 47 -1.82 6.00 -15.40
CA ASP A 47 -2.57 6.89 -14.53
C ASP A 47 -2.04 6.83 -13.09
N VAL A 48 -1.66 5.64 -12.59
CA VAL A 48 -0.98 5.47 -11.30
C VAL A 48 0.38 6.17 -11.27
N LEU A 49 1.19 6.04 -12.32
CA LEU A 49 2.48 6.72 -12.40
C LEU A 49 2.31 8.24 -12.39
N SER A 50 1.38 8.78 -13.17
CA SER A 50 1.07 10.21 -13.20
C SER A 50 0.61 10.71 -11.83
N PHE A 51 -0.22 9.93 -11.14
CA PHE A 51 -0.64 10.25 -9.78
C PHE A 51 0.53 10.32 -8.80
N ASN A 52 1.46 9.35 -8.86
CA ASN A 52 2.65 9.33 -8.01
C ASN A 52 3.59 10.52 -8.33
N ASP A 53 3.77 10.84 -9.60
CA ASP A 53 4.56 12.00 -10.04
C ASP A 53 3.96 13.30 -9.47
N ASP A 54 2.66 13.52 -9.64
CA ASP A 54 1.97 14.71 -9.11
C ASP A 54 2.01 14.80 -7.57
N LEU A 55 1.82 13.66 -6.89
CA LEU A 55 1.85 13.59 -5.43
C LEU A 55 3.25 13.92 -4.86
N LEU A 56 4.30 13.46 -5.54
CA LEU A 56 5.68 13.55 -5.05
C LEU A 56 6.43 14.77 -5.59
N ASP A 57 5.97 15.40 -6.67
CA ASP A 57 6.55 16.66 -7.18
C ASP A 57 6.47 17.79 -6.12
N MET A 58 5.53 17.68 -5.17
CA MET A 58 5.44 18.60 -4.04
C MET A 58 6.56 18.43 -2.99
N LYS A 59 7.32 17.33 -3.00
CA LYS A 59 8.44 17.08 -2.07
C LYS A 59 9.77 17.48 -2.72
N HIS A 60 10.43 18.50 -2.15
CA HIS A 60 11.76 18.92 -2.58
C HIS A 60 12.82 17.83 -2.35
N ASN A 61 13.71 17.66 -3.35
CA ASN A 61 14.85 16.75 -3.30
C ASN A 61 14.43 15.32 -2.93
N CYS A 62 13.49 14.76 -3.69
CA CYS A 62 12.99 13.42 -3.50
C CYS A 62 13.12 12.61 -4.80
N SER A 63 13.40 11.32 -4.66
CA SER A 63 13.30 10.35 -5.75
C SER A 63 12.40 9.20 -5.29
N TYR A 64 11.72 8.54 -6.22
CA TYR A 64 10.95 7.35 -5.88
C TYR A 64 11.20 6.20 -6.83
N SER A 65 10.99 4.99 -6.32
CA SER A 65 10.88 3.77 -7.10
C SER A 65 9.49 3.18 -6.86
N MET A 66 8.97 2.44 -7.84
CA MET A 66 7.70 1.75 -7.71
C MET A 66 7.85 0.28 -8.02
N ASP A 67 7.46 -0.56 -7.07
CA ASP A 67 7.37 -2.01 -7.22
C ASP A 67 5.91 -2.47 -7.19
N ILE A 68 5.65 -3.63 -7.79
CA ILE A 68 4.32 -4.26 -7.77
C ILE A 68 4.34 -5.40 -6.76
N LEU A 69 3.43 -5.34 -5.78
CA LEU A 69 3.18 -6.43 -4.84
C LEU A 69 1.93 -7.18 -5.26
N SER A 70 2.15 -8.34 -5.89
CA SER A 70 1.06 -9.23 -6.25
C SER A 70 0.55 -9.99 -5.03
N VAL A 71 -0.71 -9.75 -4.67
CA VAL A 71 -1.42 -10.51 -3.63
C VAL A 71 -2.36 -11.54 -4.25
N LYS A 72 -2.79 -12.51 -3.46
CA LYS A 72 -3.58 -13.64 -4.00
C LYS A 72 -5.06 -13.33 -4.19
N GLU A 73 -5.62 -12.48 -3.34
CA GLU A 73 -7.05 -12.19 -3.28
C GLU A 73 -7.28 -10.69 -3.18
N GLU A 74 -8.45 -10.24 -3.63
CA GLU A 74 -8.86 -8.85 -3.52
C GLU A 74 -9.03 -8.43 -2.07
N PHE A 75 -8.72 -7.17 -1.78
CA PHE A 75 -8.95 -6.59 -0.48
C PHE A 75 -10.39 -6.09 -0.39
N ASP A 76 -11.28 -6.99 0.03
CA ASP A 76 -12.60 -6.64 0.49
C ASP A 76 -12.62 -6.69 2.02
N PHE A 77 -12.86 -5.56 2.66
CA PHE A 77 -13.02 -5.48 4.10
C PHE A 77 -14.12 -4.47 4.44
N ASP A 78 -15.17 -4.95 5.10
CA ASP A 78 -16.23 -4.08 5.59
C ASP A 78 -15.81 -3.49 6.95
N PHE A 79 -15.35 -2.24 6.98
CA PHE A 79 -15.09 -1.55 8.24
C PHE A 79 -16.43 -1.16 8.89
N PRO A 80 -16.70 -1.52 10.16
CA PRO A 80 -15.79 -2.02 11.20
C PRO A 80 -15.85 -3.54 11.44
N PHE A 81 -16.57 -4.31 10.62
CA PHE A 81 -16.85 -5.73 10.85
C PHE A 81 -15.65 -6.65 10.53
N ASP A 82 -14.85 -6.31 9.51
CA ASP A 82 -13.73 -7.14 9.03
C ASP A 82 -12.35 -6.66 9.50
N MET A 83 -12.27 -6.08 10.69
CA MET A 83 -11.00 -5.55 11.24
C MET A 83 -9.90 -6.61 11.41
N LEU A 84 -10.27 -7.87 11.61
CA LEU A 84 -9.30 -8.98 11.64
C LEU A 84 -8.72 -9.29 10.25
N ALA A 85 -9.46 -9.04 9.17
CA ALA A 85 -8.95 -9.19 7.81
C ALA A 85 -7.86 -8.15 7.53
N ILE A 86 -8.04 -6.91 7.99
CA ILE A 86 -7.02 -5.85 7.89
C ILE A 86 -5.72 -6.29 8.57
N LYS A 87 -5.77 -6.85 9.78
CA LYS A 87 -4.56 -7.36 10.45
C LYS A 87 -3.86 -8.44 9.61
N ARG A 88 -4.60 -9.44 9.14
CA ARG A 88 -4.03 -10.55 8.34
C ARG A 88 -3.34 -10.01 7.10
N TYR A 89 -4.00 -9.06 6.43
CA TYR A 89 -3.46 -8.42 5.25
C TYR A 89 -2.18 -7.63 5.53
N VAL A 90 -2.18 -6.75 6.54
CA VAL A 90 -0.98 -5.97 6.89
C VAL A 90 0.17 -6.90 7.28
N GLN A 91 -0.10 -8.01 7.97
CA GLN A 91 0.92 -9.02 8.25
C GLN A 91 1.46 -9.68 6.97
N GLU A 92 0.60 -9.94 5.97
CA GLU A 92 1.04 -10.48 4.69
C GLU A 92 1.97 -9.51 3.95
N LEU A 93 1.63 -8.22 3.90
CA LEU A 93 2.50 -7.17 3.35
C LEU A 93 3.84 -7.09 4.06
N ILE A 94 3.83 -7.09 5.39
CA ILE A 94 5.06 -7.09 6.22
C ILE A 94 5.94 -8.29 5.86
N ASN A 95 5.34 -9.48 5.72
CA ASN A 95 6.06 -10.69 5.34
C ASN A 95 6.63 -10.61 3.92
N MET A 96 5.87 -10.09 2.95
CA MET A 96 6.33 -9.90 1.56
C MET A 96 7.50 -8.93 1.47
N LEU A 97 7.46 -7.86 2.25
CA LEU A 97 8.52 -6.86 2.34
C LEU A 97 9.72 -7.33 3.19
N ALA A 98 9.73 -8.59 3.65
CA ALA A 98 10.76 -9.16 4.53
C ALA A 98 11.03 -8.32 5.79
N ILE A 99 10.03 -7.57 6.25
CA ILE A 99 10.11 -6.76 7.46
C ILE A 99 9.95 -7.71 8.66
N ASN A 100 10.93 -7.72 9.56
CA ASN A 100 10.90 -8.54 10.76
C ASN A 100 9.98 -7.93 11.84
N LEU A 101 8.68 -7.93 11.57
CA LEU A 101 7.64 -7.41 12.45
C LEU A 101 6.48 -8.41 12.51
N THR A 102 6.03 -8.72 13.72
CA THR A 102 4.81 -9.51 13.92
C THR A 102 3.77 -8.63 14.59
N LEU A 103 2.65 -8.43 13.92
CA LEU A 103 1.51 -7.71 14.49
C LEU A 103 0.96 -8.46 15.70
N PRO A 104 0.55 -7.74 16.75
CA PRO A 104 0.02 -8.37 17.97
C PRO A 104 -1.21 -9.23 17.65
N GLU A 105 -1.43 -10.27 18.45
CA GLU A 105 -2.71 -11.00 18.49
C GLU A 105 -3.86 -10.01 18.69
N MET A 106 -4.86 -10.04 17.80
CA MET A 106 -6.06 -9.23 17.87
C MET A 106 -7.27 -10.16 17.82
N LYS A 107 -8.32 -9.81 18.54
CA LYS A 107 -9.61 -10.50 18.59
C LYS A 107 -10.71 -9.51 18.19
N GLU A 108 -11.85 -10.03 17.73
CA GLU A 108 -13.00 -9.19 17.33
C GLU A 108 -13.37 -8.17 18.42
N ARG A 109 -13.41 -8.62 19.68
CA ARG A 109 -13.69 -7.78 20.86
C ARG A 109 -12.78 -6.56 21.04
N ASP A 110 -11.57 -6.60 20.45
CA ASP A 110 -10.63 -5.49 20.55
C ASP A 110 -11.09 -4.30 19.67
N PHE A 111 -12.09 -4.52 18.81
CA PHE A 111 -12.71 -3.52 17.93
C PHE A 111 -14.14 -3.12 18.34
N ASP A 112 -14.69 -3.67 19.44
CA ASP A 112 -16.06 -3.40 19.93
C ASP A 112 -16.38 -1.91 20.14
N LYS A 113 -15.35 -1.06 20.27
CA LYS A 113 -15.50 0.40 20.46
C LYS A 113 -15.32 1.21 19.16
N LEU A 114 -15.00 0.56 18.06
CA LEU A 114 -14.83 1.17 16.74
C LEU A 114 -16.10 1.06 15.89
N SER A 115 -16.98 0.10 16.17
CA SER A 115 -18.34 0.13 15.64
C SER A 115 -19.12 1.24 16.31
N GLN A 116 -19.32 2.34 15.57
CA GLN A 116 -20.31 3.34 15.95
C GLN A 116 -21.69 2.80 15.59
N ASP A 117 -22.30 2.08 16.53
CA ASP A 117 -23.77 2.02 16.60
C ASP A 117 -24.33 3.37 17.08
#